data_AF-A0A8S2WG79-F1
#
_entry.id   AF-A0A8S2WG79-F1
#
_cell.length_a   1.000
_cell.length_b   1.000
_cell.length_c   1.000
_cell.angle_alpha   90.00
_cell.angle_beta   90.00
_cell.angle_gamma   90.00
#
_symmetry.space_group_name_H-M   'P 1'
#
loop_
_entity.id
_entity.type
_entity.pdbx_description
1 polymer ?
#
loop_
_entity_poly.entity_id
_entity_poly.type
_entity_poly.pdbx_seq_one_letter_code
_entity_poly.pdbx_strand_id
1 'polypeptide(L)' 'NDAGLAASYSGIGLVYDEMGDNLNGLSSHQKSIEIYEQSSASNNPHLATSYDSIGLVYSKIGDHSNALLFH' A
#
# COMPACT_ATOMS: atom_id res chain seq x y z
N ASN A 1 -4.52 8.21 16.36
CA ASN A 1 -4.71 6.76 16.19
C ASN A 1 -3.98 6.40 14.91
N ASP A 2 -2.92 5.61 15.04
CA ASP A 2 -2.00 5.27 13.95
C ASP A 2 -2.68 4.44 12.86
N ALA A 3 -3.64 3.58 13.22
CA ALA A 3 -4.45 2.84 12.25
C ALA A 3 -5.32 3.76 11.37
N GLY A 4 -5.85 4.85 11.92
CA GLY A 4 -6.60 5.84 11.15
C GLY A 4 -5.73 6.61 10.15
N LEU A 5 -4.49 6.91 10.54
CA LEU A 5 -3.52 7.55 9.65
C LEU A 5 -3.10 6.61 8.51
N ALA A 6 -2.83 5.34 8.81
CA ALA A 6 -2.52 4.33 7.81
C ALA A 6 -3.67 4.12 6.82
N ALA A 7 -4.91 3.98 7.30
CA ALA A 7 -6.09 3.87 6.44
C ALA A 7 -6.25 5.09 5.51
N SER A 8 -5.92 6.30 6.00
CA SER A 8 -5.96 7.52 5.19
C SER A 8 -4.93 7.47 4.06
N TYR A 9 -3.71 7.00 4.34
CA TYR A 9 -2.67 6.82 3.32
C TYR A 9 -3.04 5.76 2.28
N SER A 10 -3.61 4.62 2.69
CA SER A 10 -4.14 3.64 1.74
C SER A 10 -5.22 4.24 0.84
N GLY A 11 -6.14 5.04 1.39
CA GLY A 11 -7.16 5.74 0.61
C GLY A 11 -6.57 6.71 -0.41
N ILE A 12 -5.56 7.49 -0.02
CA ILE A 12 -4.83 8.39 -0.93
C ILE A 12 -4.13 7.58 -2.03
N GLY A 13 -3.53 6.44 -1.69
CA GLY A 13 -2.91 5.53 -2.66
C GLY A 13 -3.89 5.05 -3.73
N LEU A 14 -5.07 4.62 -3.31
CA LEU A 14 -6.14 4.20 -4.24
C LEU A 14 -6.57 5.33 -5.19
N VAL A 15 -6.69 6.56 -4.69
CA VAL A 15 -7.04 7.72 -5.55
C VAL A 15 -5.96 7.95 -6.60
N TYR A 16 -4.68 7.89 -6.23
CA TYR A 16 -3.59 8.00 -7.21
C TYR A 16 -3.59 6.84 -8.20
N ASP A 17 -3.89 5.61 -7.77
CA ASP A 17 -3.99 4.44 -8.64
C ASP A 17 -5.12 4.57 -9.67
N GLU A 18 -6.24 5.18 -9.29
CA GLU A 18 -7.36 5.53 -10.18
C GLU A 18 -6.98 6.64 -11.17
N MET A 19 -6.13 7.58 -10.75
CA MET A 19 -5.57 8.63 -11.61
C MET A 19 -4.47 8.12 -12.55
N GLY A 20 -4.00 6.88 -12.37
CA GLY A 20 -2.86 6.31 -13.10
C GLY A 20 -1.50 6.85 -12.63
N ASP A 21 -1.47 7.60 -11.53
CA ASP A 21 -0.24 8.12 -10.92
C ASP A 21 0.35 7.06 -9.98
N ASN A 22 0.88 6.00 -10.59
CA ASN A 22 1.35 4.82 -9.88
C ASN A 22 2.51 5.13 -8.90
N LEU A 23 3.32 6.17 -9.13
CA LEU A 23 4.44 6.53 -8.25
C LEU A 23 3.95 7.13 -6.94
N ASN A 24 3.01 8.08 -7.01
CA ASN A 24 2.40 8.66 -5.82
C ASN A 24 1.48 7.66 -5.09
N GLY A 25 0.82 6.76 -5.85
CA GLY A 25 0.08 5.62 -5.31
C GLY A 25 0.97 4.71 -4.48
N LEU A 26 2.08 4.25 -5.05
CA LEU A 26 3.06 3.39 -4.36
C LEU A 26 3.60 4.02 -3.08
N SER A 27 4.01 5.30 -3.14
CA SER A 27 4.53 6.01 -1.96
C SER A 27 3.49 6.11 -0.83
N SER A 28 2.22 6.30 -1.18
CA SER A 28 1.13 6.38 -0.21
C SER A 28 0.85 5.03 0.43
N HIS A 29 0.81 3.95 -0.36
CA HIS A 29 0.65 2.59 0.17
C HIS A 29 1.83 2.16 1.07
N GLN A 30 3.07 2.53 0.72
CA GLN A 30 4.25 2.26 1.56
C GLN A 30 4.17 2.94 2.92
N LYS A 31 3.72 4.21 2.97
CA LYS A 31 3.50 4.90 4.25
C LYS A 31 2.42 4.22 5.09
N SER A 32 1.35 3.74 4.47
CA SER A 32 0.31 2.97 5.17
C SER A 32 0.89 1.71 5.82
N ILE A 33 1.70 0.94 5.08
CA ILE A 33 2.36 -0.26 5.58
C ILE A 33 3.30 0.08 6.73
N GLU A 34 4.17 1.06 6.58
CA GLU A 34 5.13 1.45 7.63
C GLU A 34 4.42 1.78 8.96
N ILE A 35 3.30 2.51 8.89
CA ILE A 35 2.51 2.83 10.09
C ILE A 35 1.84 1.58 10.68
N TYR A 36 1.28 0.70 9.84
CA TYR A 36 0.66 -0.53 10.31
C TYR A 36 1.68 -1.51 10.91
N GLU A 37 2.89 -1.62 10.35
CA GLU A 37 4.02 -2.42 10.86
C GLU A 37 4.55 -1.87 12.19
N GLN A 38 4.60 -0.54 12.34
CA GLN A 38 4.99 0.11 13.59
C GLN A 38 3.92 -0.04 14.68
N SER A 39 2.66 -0.25 14.30
CA SER A 39 1.61 -0.56 15.27
C SER A 39 1.86 -1.94 15.88
N SER A 40 1.74 -2.09 17.20
CA SER A 40 2.02 -3.36 17.92
C SER A 40 1.08 -4.53 17.55
N ALA A 41 0.22 -4.36 16.54
CA ALA A 41 -0.66 -5.38 16.01
C ALA A 41 0.02 -6.08 14.82
N SER A 42 0.90 -7.05 15.11
CA SER A 42 1.56 -7.92 14.14
C SER A 42 0.62 -8.74 13.25
N ASN A 43 -0.69 -8.71 13.52
CA ASN A 43 -1.75 -9.35 12.72
C ASN A 43 -2.79 -8.31 12.25
N ASN A 44 -2.35 -7.12 11.84
CA ASN A 44 -3.28 -6.13 11.31
C ASN A 44 -3.86 -6.61 9.97
N PRO A 45 -5.18 -6.88 9.87
CA PRO A 45 -5.79 -7.38 8.63
C PRO A 45 -5.66 -6.40 7.45
N HIS A 46 -5.41 -5.11 7.73
CA HIS A 46 -5.20 -4.10 6.70
C HIS A 46 -3.81 -4.16 6.07
N LEU A 47 -2.85 -4.83 6.71
CA LEU A 47 -1.49 -4.99 6.17
C LEU A 47 -1.51 -5.81 4.88
N ALA A 48 -2.27 -6.92 4.88
CA ALA A 48 -2.45 -7.76 3.70
C ALA A 48 -3.03 -6.98 2.51
N THR A 49 -4.09 -6.20 2.75
CA THR A 49 -4.70 -5.35 1.71
C THR A 49 -3.73 -4.29 1.17
N SER A 50 -2.89 -3.70 2.03
CA SER A 50 -1.90 -2.72 1.57
C SER A 50 -0.79 -3.36 0.74
N TYR A 51 -0.32 -4.57 1.09
CA TYR A 51 0.64 -5.30 0.25
C TYR A 51 0.02 -5.69 -1.09
N ASP A 52 -1.20 -6.24 -1.11
CA ASP A 52 -1.93 -6.55 -2.35
C ASP A 52 -2.03 -5.32 -3.27
N SER A 53 -2.35 -4.15 -2.68
CA SER A 53 -2.44 -2.89 -3.42
C SER A 53 -1.10 -2.51 -4.06
N ILE A 54 0.00 -2.65 -3.33
CA ILE A 54 1.36 -2.44 -3.87
C ILE A 54 1.70 -3.45 -4.97
N GLY A 55 1.38 -4.73 -4.79
CA GLY A 55 1.60 -5.77 -5.80
C GLY A 55 0.89 -5.44 -7.12
N LEU A 56 -0.35 -4.95 -7.02
CA LEU A 56 -1.11 -4.46 -8.18
C LEU A 56 -0.47 -3.24 -8.84
N VAL A 57 0.03 -2.28 -8.06
CA VAL A 57 0.73 -1.10 -8.59
C VAL A 57 2.01 -1.50 -9.31
N TYR A 58 2.81 -2.39 -8.73
CA TYR A 58 4.02 -2.92 -9.39
C TYR A 58 3.69 -3.66 -10.70
N SER A 59 2.60 -4.42 -10.71
CA SER A 59 2.10 -5.07 -11.93
C SER A 59 1.72 -4.04 -13.00
N LYS A 60 1.03 -2.94 -12.62
CA LYS A 60 0.64 -1.85 -13.54
C LYS A 60 1.84 -1.14 -14.17
N ILE A 61 2.96 -0.99 -13.44
CA ILE A 61 4.17 -0.33 -13.96
C ILE A 61 5.15 -1.29 -14.66
N GLY A 62 4.81 -2.58 -14.75
CA GLY A 62 5.60 -3.60 -15.43
C GLY A 62 6.75 -4.19 -14.60
N ASP A 63 6.82 -3.89 -13.30
CA ASP A 63 7.82 -4.47 -12.40
C ASP A 63 7.29 -5.76 -11.77
N HIS A 64 7.33 -6.83 -12.55
CA HIS A 64 6.81 -8.13 -12.14
C HIS A 64 7.58 -8.77 -10.97
N SER A 65 8.85 -8.40 -10.78
CA SER A 65 9.68 -8.90 -9.69
C SER A 65 9.17 -8.40 -8.35
N ASN A 66 8.93 -7.09 -8.25
CA ASN A 66 8.34 -6.52 -7.04
C ASN A 66 6.86 -6.89 -6.92
N ALA A 67 6.12 -7.02 -8.03
CA ALA A 67 4.73 -7.49 -7.98
C ALA A 67 4.63 -8.86 -7.29
N LEU A 68 5.51 -9.82 -7.61
CA LEU A 68 5.54 -11.14 -6.96
C LEU A 68 5.94 -11.10 -5.48
N LEU A 69 6.72 -10.11 -5.08
CA LEU A 69 7.17 -9.97 -3.69
C LEU A 69 6.05 -9.45 -2.79
N PHE A 70 5.16 -8.63 -3.34
CA PHE A 70 4.09 -7.96 -2.62
C PHE A 70 2.70 -8.60 -2.86
N HIS A 71 2.63 -9.71 -3.58
CA HIS A 71 1.43 -10.52 -3.81
C HIS A 71 1.52 -11.86 -3.07
#